data_AF-A0A0Q4CJ19-F1
#
_entry.id   AF-A0A0Q4CJ19-F1
#
_cell.length_a   1.000
_cell.length_b   1.000
_cell.length_c   1.000
_cell.angle_alpha   90.00
_cell.angle_beta   90.00
_cell.angle_gamma   90.00
#
_symmetry.space_group_name_H-M   'P 1'
#
loop_
_entity.id
_entity.type
_entity.pdbx_description
1 polymer ?
#
loop_
_entity_poly.entity_id
_entity_poly.type
_entity_poly.pdbx_seq_one_letter_code
_entity_poly.pdbx_strand_id
1 'polypeptide(L)'
;MLFGSPLLFAQVGINNETPDSSSALEIKHTEKGVLLPRLLQADINSFSNQIESLLLYNISANQFQAFNGTKWGQELFYSQEFWNVKGNPQTANNVTNIIGTADARVFTVRTNNIKSFTIQANGQIRMEGRNISNSRLNITGANIDSVYPVMVALHSTGFGSGVRYPNDITLTNTGNSTLKGNLAFSQTVIQAEAGISTAGISYLDTGSSNSGFSLYTGGHPSSIEDTSLERVKITSSGNVGIGISSPVSKVQVQDGDIYIQDSSRGIVINASGTNCYRITVNNSGTLATNLITCP
;
A
#
# COMPACT_ATOMS: atom_id res chain seq x y z
N MET A 1 4.24 85.50 10.28
CA MET A 1 4.76 84.43 9.40
C MET A 1 4.63 83.11 10.14
N LEU A 2 3.88 82.16 9.59
CA LEU A 2 4.15 80.74 9.82
C LEU A 2 3.53 79.95 8.65
N PHE A 3 4.23 79.94 7.51
CA PHE A 3 3.99 78.91 6.52
C PHE A 3 4.65 77.64 7.05
N GLY A 4 3.84 76.78 7.68
CA GLY A 4 4.27 75.42 8.01
C GLY A 4 4.51 74.67 6.70
N SER A 5 5.76 74.36 6.39
CA SER A 5 6.12 73.48 5.29
C SER A 5 5.69 72.06 5.67
N PRO A 6 4.73 71.42 4.96
CA PRO A 6 4.54 70.00 5.14
C PRO A 6 5.80 69.31 4.61
N LEU A 7 6.36 68.41 5.41
CA LEU A 7 7.34 67.42 4.98
C LEU A 7 6.68 66.58 3.89
N LEU A 8 6.83 66.98 2.63
CA LEU A 8 6.36 66.20 1.49
C LEU A 8 7.32 65.03 1.31
N PHE A 9 6.79 63.81 1.44
CA PHE A 9 7.51 62.59 1.10
C PHE A 9 7.94 62.65 -0.39
N ALA A 10 9.18 62.26 -0.70
CA ALA A 10 9.74 62.25 -2.05
C ALA A 10 9.23 61.06 -2.90
N GLN A 11 7.93 60.80 -2.88
CA GLN A 11 7.27 59.72 -3.62
C GLN A 11 6.66 60.24 -4.92
N VAL A 12 6.86 59.50 -6.02
CA VAL A 12 6.30 59.85 -7.32
C VAL A 12 4.99 59.10 -7.53
N GLY A 13 3.87 59.82 -7.53
CA GLY A 13 2.59 59.31 -7.99
C GLY A 13 2.33 59.67 -9.44
N ILE A 14 1.99 58.70 -10.28
CA ILE A 14 1.47 58.96 -11.63
C ILE A 14 0.01 58.51 -11.68
N ASN A 15 -0.90 59.47 -11.84
CA ASN A 15 -2.36 59.27 -11.74
C ASN A 15 -2.83 58.68 -10.38
N ASN A 16 -2.03 58.84 -9.32
CA ASN A 16 -2.41 58.57 -7.94
C ASN A 16 -2.02 59.75 -7.04
N GLU A 17 -3.00 60.41 -6.44
CA GLU A 17 -2.80 61.58 -5.57
C GLU A 17 -2.39 61.22 -4.13
N THR A 18 -2.57 59.95 -3.77
CA THR A 18 -2.14 59.39 -2.48
C THR A 18 -1.33 58.12 -2.71
N PRO A 19 -0.11 58.21 -3.27
CA PRO A 19 0.76 57.05 -3.40
C PRO A 19 1.00 56.41 -2.03
N ASP A 20 1.09 55.09 -1.99
CA ASP A 20 1.37 54.36 -0.76
C ASP A 20 2.72 54.83 -0.18
N SER A 21 2.75 55.06 1.13
CA SER A 21 3.94 55.54 1.85
C SER A 21 5.16 54.62 1.76
N SER A 22 4.95 53.35 1.39
CA SER A 22 6.02 52.37 1.15
C SER A 22 6.59 52.41 -0.29
N SER A 23 5.99 53.20 -1.18
CA SER A 23 6.38 53.28 -2.59
C SER A 23 7.19 54.54 -2.89
N ALA A 24 8.31 54.37 -3.61
CA ALA A 24 9.02 55.50 -4.20
C ALA A 24 8.37 55.95 -5.53
N LEU A 25 7.68 55.04 -6.22
CA LEU A 25 6.94 55.27 -7.45
C LEU A 25 5.68 54.39 -7.46
N GLU A 26 4.51 55.00 -7.63
CA GLU A 26 3.24 54.30 -7.85
C GLU A 26 2.53 54.83 -9.09
N ILE A 27 2.07 53.93 -9.95
CA ILE A 27 1.39 54.28 -11.21
C ILE A 27 0.02 53.61 -11.20
N LYS A 28 -1.05 54.42 -11.26
CA LYS A 28 -2.43 53.91 -11.26
C LYS A 28 -3.11 54.18 -12.60
N HIS A 29 -3.43 53.11 -13.32
CA HIS A 29 -4.20 53.19 -14.56
C HIS A 29 -4.97 51.87 -14.77
N THR A 30 -6.12 51.90 -15.43
CA THR A 30 -6.96 50.70 -15.67
C THR A 30 -6.62 50.00 -16.99
N GLU A 31 -6.15 50.74 -18.00
CA GLU A 31 -5.91 50.21 -19.36
C GLU A 31 -4.44 50.29 -19.84
N LYS A 32 -3.53 50.85 -19.04
CA LYS A 32 -2.12 51.08 -19.44
C LYS A 32 -1.19 50.47 -18.40
N GLY A 33 -0.06 49.97 -18.87
CA GLY A 33 1.02 49.44 -18.04
C GLY A 33 2.31 50.24 -18.19
N VAL A 34 3.38 49.74 -17.57
CA VAL A 34 4.73 50.28 -17.72
C VAL A 34 5.46 49.52 -18.81
N LEU A 35 5.94 50.22 -19.83
CA LEU A 35 6.85 49.64 -20.82
C LEU A 35 8.28 49.74 -20.29
N LEU A 36 8.85 48.60 -19.93
CA LEU A 36 10.23 48.50 -19.48
C LEU A 36 11.20 48.43 -20.67
N PRO A 37 12.50 48.75 -20.48
CA PRO A 37 13.50 48.59 -21.53
C PRO A 37 13.45 47.19 -22.16
N ARG A 38 13.38 47.14 -23.48
CA ARG A 38 13.36 45.89 -24.26
C ARG A 38 14.69 45.74 -24.97
N LEU A 39 15.50 44.76 -24.58
CA LEU A 39 16.89 44.62 -25.00
C LEU A 39 17.18 43.22 -25.54
N LEU A 40 18.12 43.10 -26.47
CA LEU A 40 18.64 41.80 -26.92
C LEU A 40 19.61 41.24 -25.87
N GLN A 41 19.82 39.91 -25.87
CA GLN A 41 20.77 39.28 -24.96
C GLN A 41 22.19 39.86 -25.08
N ALA A 42 22.60 40.22 -26.29
CA ALA A 42 23.91 40.82 -26.54
C ALA A 42 24.07 42.18 -25.82
N ASP A 43 23.02 43.01 -25.85
CA ASP A 43 23.03 44.33 -25.21
C ASP A 43 23.08 44.18 -23.68
N ILE A 44 22.30 43.25 -23.12
CA ILE A 44 22.28 42.96 -21.69
C ILE A 44 23.65 42.50 -21.20
N ASN A 45 24.33 41.64 -21.98
CA ASN A 45 25.66 41.14 -21.66
C ASN A 45 26.74 42.24 -21.74
N SER A 46 26.48 43.35 -22.42
CA SER A 46 27.42 44.47 -22.57
C SER A 46 27.39 45.49 -21.43
N PHE A 47 26.46 45.34 -20.46
CA PHE A 47 26.34 46.27 -19.34
C PHE A 47 27.61 46.30 -18.48
N SER A 48 28.22 47.47 -18.36
CA SER A 48 29.46 47.68 -17.58
C SER A 48 29.23 47.68 -16.06
N ASN A 49 28.00 47.93 -15.62
CA ASN A 49 27.61 47.88 -14.22
C ASN A 49 26.17 47.34 -14.12
N GLN A 50 26.02 46.16 -13.50
CA GLN A 50 24.73 45.51 -13.33
C GLN A 50 24.24 45.77 -11.90
N ILE A 51 23.09 46.44 -11.77
CA ILE A 51 22.52 46.82 -10.47
C ILE A 51 21.50 45.77 -10.05
N GLU A 52 21.60 45.28 -8.82
CA GLU A 52 20.63 44.33 -8.27
C GLU A 52 19.21 44.91 -8.33
N SER A 53 18.24 44.05 -8.65
CA SER A 53 16.82 44.39 -8.87
C SER A 53 16.53 45.27 -10.09
N LEU A 54 17.49 45.50 -10.99
CA LEU A 54 17.20 46.14 -12.28
C LEU A 54 16.32 45.23 -13.14
N LEU A 55 15.14 45.70 -13.56
CA LEU A 55 14.14 44.92 -14.31
C LEU A 55 14.04 45.38 -15.78
N LEU A 56 14.01 44.42 -16.71
CA LEU A 56 13.91 44.65 -18.15
C LEU A 56 13.16 43.51 -18.87
N TYR A 57 12.85 43.69 -20.15
CA TYR A 57 12.36 42.62 -21.04
C TYR A 57 13.48 42.18 -22.00
N ASN A 58 13.89 40.92 -21.92
CA ASN A 58 14.87 40.32 -22.82
C ASN A 58 14.16 39.77 -24.06
N ILE A 59 14.41 40.41 -25.21
CA ILE A 59 13.78 40.08 -26.49
C ILE A 59 14.26 38.71 -26.99
N SER A 60 15.55 38.40 -26.85
CA SER A 60 16.13 37.14 -27.34
C SER A 60 15.61 35.93 -26.58
N ALA A 61 15.37 36.07 -25.28
CA ALA A 61 14.81 35.02 -24.42
C ALA A 61 13.27 35.08 -24.29
N ASN A 62 12.63 36.08 -24.90
CA ASN A 62 11.20 36.34 -24.85
C ASN A 62 10.60 36.35 -23.43
N GLN A 63 11.27 37.04 -22.49
CA GLN A 63 10.89 37.03 -21.07
C GLN A 63 11.32 38.30 -20.33
N PHE A 64 10.63 38.62 -19.23
CA PHE A 64 11.12 39.59 -18.25
C PHE A 64 12.30 39.01 -17.46
N GLN A 65 13.29 39.85 -17.17
CA GLN A 65 14.45 39.49 -16.36
C GLN A 65 14.78 40.58 -15.36
N ALA A 66 15.33 40.18 -14.22
CA ALA A 66 16.09 41.09 -13.39
C ALA A 66 17.43 40.54 -12.99
N PHE A 67 18.32 41.46 -12.61
CA PHE A 67 19.62 41.14 -12.09
C PHE A 67 19.53 40.85 -10.60
N ASN A 68 19.95 39.66 -10.17
CA ASN A 68 19.89 39.22 -8.77
C ASN A 68 21.19 39.51 -7.99
N GLY A 69 22.00 40.46 -8.47
CA GLY A 69 23.33 40.74 -7.94
C GLY A 69 24.46 39.89 -8.51
N THR A 70 24.14 38.76 -9.18
CA THR A 70 25.16 37.86 -9.78
C THR A 70 24.88 37.49 -11.23
N LYS A 71 23.60 37.39 -11.63
CA LYS A 71 23.19 37.04 -12.99
C LYS A 71 21.82 37.63 -13.33
N TRP A 72 21.54 37.72 -14.62
CA TRP A 72 20.19 37.99 -15.15
C TRP A 72 19.33 36.73 -15.12
N GLY A 73 18.12 36.82 -14.59
CA GLY A 73 17.19 35.69 -14.51
C GLY A 73 15.74 36.12 -14.31
N GLN A 74 14.83 35.14 -14.33
CA GLN A 74 13.38 35.33 -14.18
C GLN A 74 12.95 35.55 -12.71
N GLU A 75 13.91 35.71 -11.80
CA GLU A 75 13.82 35.50 -10.34
C GLU A 75 12.79 36.38 -9.59
N LEU A 76 12.05 37.28 -10.26
CA LEU A 76 11.24 38.29 -9.58
C LEU A 76 9.82 37.91 -9.19
N PHE A 77 9.27 36.76 -9.60
CA PHE A 77 7.84 36.49 -9.32
C PHE A 77 7.49 35.14 -8.71
N TYR A 78 8.42 34.20 -8.60
CA TYR A 78 8.17 32.93 -7.92
C TYR A 78 9.46 32.38 -7.31
N SER A 79 9.42 32.03 -6.02
CA SER A 79 10.42 31.14 -5.44
C SER A 79 10.40 29.83 -6.24
N GLN A 80 11.55 29.43 -6.79
CA GLN A 80 11.72 28.26 -7.67
C GLN A 80 11.54 26.89 -6.99
N GLU A 81 10.55 26.75 -6.11
CA GLU A 81 10.25 25.53 -5.36
C GLU A 81 9.01 24.83 -5.94
N PHE A 82 8.95 24.64 -7.26
CA PHE A 82 7.90 23.83 -7.89
C PHE A 82 8.46 22.56 -8.53
N TRP A 83 7.69 21.49 -8.41
CA TRP A 83 7.76 20.32 -9.27
C TRP A 83 7.61 20.76 -10.74
N ASN A 84 8.70 20.78 -11.50
CA ASN A 84 8.60 20.97 -12.94
C ASN A 84 7.75 19.83 -13.52
N VAL A 85 6.76 20.17 -14.36
CA VAL A 85 5.84 19.23 -15.02
C VAL A 85 6.57 18.14 -15.82
N LYS A 86 7.86 18.33 -16.13
CA LYS A 86 8.72 17.39 -16.85
C LYS A 86 9.66 16.54 -15.96
N GLY A 87 9.67 16.75 -14.64
CA GLY A 87 10.59 16.08 -13.70
C GLY A 87 12.03 16.63 -13.75
N ASN A 88 12.84 16.33 -12.72
CA ASN A 88 14.24 16.74 -12.65
C ASN A 88 15.13 15.73 -13.39
N PRO A 89 16.06 16.16 -14.27
CA PRO A 89 17.07 15.26 -14.83
C PRO A 89 17.99 14.75 -13.70
N GLN A 90 18.13 13.43 -13.59
CA GLN A 90 19.03 12.70 -12.67
C GLN A 90 18.72 12.82 -11.15
N THR A 91 18.26 11.73 -10.54
CA THR A 91 18.05 11.54 -9.08
C THR A 91 19.26 10.91 -8.39
N ALA A 92 20.48 11.30 -8.77
CA ALA A 92 21.70 10.64 -8.29
C ALA A 92 22.09 11.02 -6.84
N ASN A 93 21.50 12.07 -6.26
CA ASN A 93 21.75 12.50 -4.89
C ASN A 93 20.43 12.67 -4.13
N ASN A 94 20.26 11.87 -3.06
CA ASN A 94 19.03 11.78 -2.26
C ASN A 94 18.76 13.00 -1.36
N VAL A 95 19.61 14.04 -1.42
CA VAL A 95 19.48 15.25 -0.61
C VAL A 95 18.93 16.44 -1.42
N THR A 96 19.17 16.50 -2.74
CA THR A 96 18.83 17.69 -3.55
C THR A 96 17.55 17.55 -4.35
N ASN A 97 17.14 16.32 -4.73
CA ASN A 97 15.97 16.07 -5.57
C ASN A 97 15.08 14.99 -4.93
N ILE A 98 14.08 15.37 -4.12
CA ILE A 98 13.19 14.41 -3.43
C ILE A 98 11.72 14.59 -3.84
N ILE A 99 11.00 13.49 -4.07
CA ILE A 99 9.51 13.48 -4.10
C ILE A 99 8.97 13.21 -2.70
N GLY A 100 8.88 14.26 -1.88
CA GLY A 100 8.45 14.13 -0.49
C GLY A 100 8.64 15.39 0.34
N THR A 101 8.61 15.22 1.66
CA THR A 101 8.92 16.27 2.64
C THR A 101 10.34 16.04 3.20
N ALA A 102 11.12 17.11 3.38
CA ALA A 102 12.44 17.02 4.02
C ALA A 102 12.35 16.98 5.56
N ASP A 103 11.17 17.28 6.11
CA ASP A 103 10.85 17.23 7.53
C ASP A 103 9.91 16.05 7.84
N ALA A 104 9.73 15.75 9.13
CA ALA A 104 8.91 14.65 9.64
C ALA A 104 7.39 14.96 9.55
N ARG A 105 6.91 15.27 8.35
CA ARG A 105 5.53 15.60 8.03
C ARG A 105 4.92 14.56 7.10
N VAL A 106 3.60 14.64 6.93
CA VAL A 106 2.85 13.73 6.06
C VAL A 106 2.96 14.20 4.61
N PHE A 107 3.53 13.38 3.73
CA PHE A 107 3.46 13.61 2.28
C PHE A 107 2.12 13.10 1.75
N THR A 108 1.35 13.94 1.06
CA THR A 108 -0.01 13.61 0.59
C THR A 108 -0.14 13.78 -0.92
N VAL A 109 -0.55 12.73 -1.61
CA VAL A 109 -0.98 12.77 -3.01
C VAL A 109 -2.51 12.82 -3.06
N ARG A 110 -3.04 13.82 -3.77
CA ARG A 110 -4.48 14.02 -3.98
C ARG A 110 -4.82 13.95 -5.46
N THR A 111 -6.06 13.58 -5.76
CA THR A 111 -6.64 13.73 -7.10
C THR A 111 -8.09 14.20 -6.94
N ASN A 112 -8.52 15.15 -7.77
CA ASN A 112 -9.80 15.86 -7.62
C ASN A 112 -10.01 16.41 -6.18
N ASN A 113 -8.95 16.96 -5.59
CA ASN A 113 -8.92 17.44 -4.21
C ASN A 113 -9.34 16.41 -3.13
N ILE A 114 -9.20 15.12 -3.40
CA ILE A 114 -9.42 14.05 -2.42
C ILE A 114 -8.10 13.33 -2.18
N LYS A 115 -7.76 13.03 -0.91
CA LYS A 115 -6.57 12.22 -0.58
C LYS A 115 -6.64 10.90 -1.37
N SER A 116 -5.52 10.46 -1.90
CA SER A 116 -5.41 9.19 -2.63
C SER A 116 -4.35 8.30 -1.96
N PHE A 117 -3.22 8.90 -1.61
CA PHE A 117 -2.08 8.25 -0.99
C PHE A 117 -1.42 9.22 0.00
N THR A 118 -0.93 8.69 1.12
CA THR A 118 -0.18 9.45 2.13
C THR A 118 0.99 8.61 2.63
N ILE A 119 2.14 9.24 2.82
CA ILE A 119 3.24 8.73 3.64
C ILE A 119 3.16 9.48 4.96
N GLN A 120 2.82 8.79 6.03
CA GLN A 120 2.73 9.35 7.37
C GLN A 120 4.13 9.73 7.89
N ALA A 121 4.21 10.63 8.87
CA ALA A 121 5.48 11.05 9.47
C ALA A 121 6.30 9.90 10.08
N ASN A 122 5.65 8.78 10.42
CA ASN A 122 6.29 7.55 10.91
C ASN A 122 6.66 6.56 9.78
N GLY A 123 6.60 6.99 8.51
CA GLY A 123 6.91 6.17 7.34
C GLY A 123 5.79 5.24 6.87
N GLN A 124 4.65 5.18 7.57
CA GLN A 124 3.53 4.33 7.15
C GLN A 124 2.89 4.87 5.88
N ILE A 125 2.73 4.00 4.88
CA ILE A 125 1.97 4.31 3.69
C ILE A 125 0.49 4.03 3.96
N ARG A 126 -0.34 5.06 3.86
CA ARG A 126 -1.80 4.91 3.87
C ARG A 126 -2.38 5.39 2.56
N MET A 127 -3.20 4.55 1.97
CA MET A 127 -4.18 5.01 1.01
C MET A 127 -5.30 5.64 1.86
N GLU A 128 -5.83 6.82 1.54
CA GLU A 128 -6.89 7.54 2.31
C GLU A 128 -7.88 8.21 1.34
N GLY A 129 -9.10 8.58 1.75
CA GLY A 129 -9.90 9.63 1.10
C GLY A 129 -10.98 9.27 0.05
N ARG A 130 -10.94 8.14 -0.65
CA ARG A 130 -12.01 7.74 -1.62
C ARG A 130 -12.83 6.54 -1.17
N ASN A 131 -14.08 6.47 -1.68
CA ASN A 131 -15.05 5.42 -1.42
C ASN A 131 -14.39 4.03 -1.45
N ILE A 132 -14.50 3.30 -0.34
CA ILE A 132 -13.95 1.96 -0.10
C ILE A 132 -14.54 0.87 -1.01
N SER A 133 -15.54 1.20 -1.84
CA SER A 133 -16.14 0.28 -2.81
C SER A 133 -15.19 -0.20 -3.91
N ASN A 134 -14.00 0.39 -4.07
CA ASN A 134 -12.99 -0.02 -5.06
C ASN A 134 -11.62 -0.27 -4.40
N SER A 135 -10.86 -1.25 -4.91
CA SER A 135 -9.50 -1.56 -4.47
C SER A 135 -8.60 -0.33 -4.50
N ARG A 136 -7.86 -0.13 -3.42
CA ARG A 136 -7.09 1.11 -3.21
C ARG A 136 -5.68 0.96 -3.77
N LEU A 137 -5.09 -0.22 -3.59
CA LEU A 137 -3.89 -0.69 -4.28
C LEU A 137 -4.36 -1.58 -5.44
N ASN A 138 -4.27 -1.06 -6.67
CA ASN A 138 -4.54 -1.83 -7.88
C ASN A 138 -3.20 -2.13 -8.57
N ILE A 139 -2.70 -3.36 -8.43
CA ILE A 139 -1.52 -3.83 -9.16
C ILE A 139 -2.02 -4.40 -10.48
N THR A 140 -1.87 -3.64 -11.58
CA THR A 140 -2.03 -4.17 -12.94
C THR A 140 -0.64 -4.47 -13.52
N GLY A 141 -0.40 -5.56 -14.25
CA GLY A 141 -1.34 -6.57 -14.75
C GLY A 141 -0.73 -7.96 -14.78
N ALA A 142 -1.61 -8.95 -14.82
CA ALA A 142 -1.28 -10.29 -15.27
C ALA A 142 -1.45 -10.37 -16.80
N ASN A 143 -0.84 -11.38 -17.41
CA ASN A 143 -1.00 -11.72 -18.83
C ASN A 143 -2.50 -11.81 -19.22
N ILE A 144 -2.81 -11.70 -20.51
CA ILE A 144 -4.17 -11.56 -21.10
C ILE A 144 -5.20 -12.63 -20.66
N ASP A 145 -4.80 -13.64 -19.88
CA ASP A 145 -5.61 -14.78 -19.47
C ASP A 145 -5.68 -15.04 -17.94
N SER A 146 -5.19 -14.16 -17.06
CA SER A 146 -5.24 -14.42 -15.60
C SER A 146 -6.25 -13.53 -14.85
N VAL A 147 -7.22 -14.19 -14.20
CA VAL A 147 -8.44 -13.62 -13.61
C VAL A 147 -8.28 -13.21 -12.12
N TYR A 148 -7.13 -13.48 -11.47
CA TYR A 148 -6.94 -13.17 -10.04
C TYR A 148 -5.54 -12.59 -9.72
N PRO A 149 -5.38 -11.27 -9.51
CA PRO A 149 -4.11 -10.68 -9.08
C PRO A 149 -3.83 -10.90 -7.59
N VAL A 150 -2.57 -11.18 -7.23
CA VAL A 150 -2.07 -11.33 -5.85
C VAL A 150 -1.65 -9.98 -5.27
N MET A 151 -2.02 -9.72 -4.01
CA MET A 151 -1.54 -8.59 -3.21
C MET A 151 -0.73 -9.13 -2.02
N VAL A 152 0.53 -8.71 -1.89
CA VAL A 152 1.33 -8.92 -0.67
C VAL A 152 0.93 -7.85 0.34
N ALA A 153 0.23 -8.26 1.42
CA ALA A 153 -0.18 -7.38 2.50
C ALA A 153 0.60 -7.71 3.78
N LEU A 154 1.65 -6.93 4.06
CA LEU A 154 2.34 -6.95 5.36
C LEU A 154 1.47 -6.25 6.40
N HIS A 155 0.98 -6.96 7.42
CA HIS A 155 0.34 -6.35 8.59
C HIS A 155 0.87 -6.90 9.93
N SER A 156 1.30 -5.98 10.79
CA SER A 156 1.69 -6.24 12.18
C SER A 156 0.47 -6.12 13.09
N THR A 157 -0.06 -7.24 13.59
CA THR A 157 -1.02 -7.20 14.70
C THR A 157 -0.25 -7.29 16.01
N GLY A 158 -0.02 -6.14 16.64
CA GLY A 158 0.57 -6.09 17.96
C GLY A 158 -0.32 -6.80 18.97
N PHE A 159 0.13 -7.95 19.48
CA PHE A 159 -0.22 -8.46 20.81
C PHE A 159 0.99 -9.16 21.41
N GLY A 160 1.46 -8.65 22.55
CA GLY A 160 2.41 -9.34 23.43
C GLY A 160 3.90 -9.19 23.06
N SER A 161 4.68 -8.79 24.06
CA SER A 161 6.15 -8.69 23.99
C SER A 161 6.79 -10.08 23.81
N GLY A 162 7.62 -10.28 22.78
CA GLY A 162 8.68 -11.29 22.91
C GLY A 162 9.28 -11.91 21.65
N VAL A 163 8.50 -12.42 20.69
CA VAL A 163 9.07 -13.16 19.54
C VAL A 163 8.23 -12.95 18.28
N ARG A 164 8.91 -12.59 17.17
CA ARG A 164 8.29 -12.23 15.89
C ARG A 164 8.40 -13.41 14.92
N TYR A 165 7.26 -13.95 14.47
CA TYR A 165 7.19 -14.90 13.37
C TYR A 165 6.31 -14.33 12.25
N PRO A 166 6.79 -14.21 11.00
CA PRO A 166 5.97 -13.73 9.88
C PRO A 166 4.98 -14.82 9.42
N ASN A 167 3.71 -14.45 9.21
CA ASN A 167 2.73 -15.25 8.46
C ASN A 167 2.02 -14.29 7.48
N ASP A 168 2.42 -14.27 6.22
CA ASP A 168 1.65 -13.64 5.14
C ASP A 168 0.48 -14.55 4.73
N ILE A 169 -0.72 -14.01 4.53
CA ILE A 169 -1.89 -14.73 3.97
C ILE A 169 -2.52 -13.87 2.87
N THR A 170 -2.45 -14.34 1.62
CA THR A 170 -3.28 -13.83 0.51
C THR A 170 -4.56 -14.66 0.44
N LEU A 171 -5.74 -14.02 0.42
CA LEU A 171 -7.05 -14.65 0.30
C LEU A 171 -7.69 -14.28 -1.05
N THR A 172 -7.81 -15.26 -1.94
CA THR A 172 -8.50 -15.10 -3.23
C THR A 172 -9.98 -15.47 -3.08
N ASN A 173 -10.87 -14.62 -3.58
CA ASN A 173 -12.28 -14.98 -3.81
C ASN A 173 -12.35 -15.54 -5.23
N THR A 174 -12.48 -16.87 -5.37
CA THR A 174 -12.70 -17.47 -6.69
C THR A 174 -14.18 -17.32 -7.02
N GLY A 175 -14.54 -17.02 -8.27
CA GLY A 175 -15.94 -16.84 -8.71
C GLY A 175 -16.85 -18.07 -8.56
N ASN A 176 -16.40 -19.12 -7.86
CA ASN A 176 -17.18 -20.29 -7.50
C ASN A 176 -17.90 -20.03 -6.17
N SER A 177 -19.23 -20.17 -6.15
CA SER A 177 -20.06 -19.97 -4.95
C SER A 177 -19.61 -20.79 -3.74
N THR A 178 -18.84 -21.86 -3.96
CA THR A 178 -18.41 -22.82 -2.95
C THR A 178 -17.07 -22.48 -2.29
N LEU A 179 -16.20 -21.64 -2.85
CA LEU A 179 -14.83 -21.46 -2.34
C LEU A 179 -14.60 -20.03 -1.87
N LYS A 180 -14.41 -19.83 -0.55
CA LYS A 180 -14.41 -18.50 0.07
C LYS A 180 -13.02 -17.95 0.39
N GLY A 181 -12.01 -18.81 0.36
CA GLY A 181 -10.63 -18.42 0.52
C GLY A 181 -9.73 -19.61 0.33
N ASN A 182 -8.59 -19.41 -0.32
CA ASN A 182 -7.58 -20.42 -0.52
C ASN A 182 -6.17 -19.85 -0.36
N LEU A 183 -5.27 -20.72 0.09
CA LEU A 183 -3.83 -20.59 0.01
C LEU A 183 -3.32 -21.80 -0.76
N ALA A 184 -2.73 -21.59 -1.94
CA ALA A 184 -2.20 -22.65 -2.78
C ALA A 184 -0.67 -22.66 -2.75
N PHE A 185 -0.08 -23.85 -2.81
CA PHE A 185 1.36 -24.07 -2.87
C PHE A 185 1.70 -24.75 -4.20
N SER A 186 2.52 -24.11 -5.03
CA SER A 186 2.96 -24.64 -6.33
C SER A 186 4.43 -25.04 -6.28
N GLN A 187 4.86 -26.03 -7.08
CA GLN A 187 6.27 -26.44 -7.12
C GLN A 187 7.16 -25.43 -7.84
N THR A 188 6.62 -24.71 -8.83
CA THR A 188 7.37 -23.70 -9.60
C THR A 188 6.56 -22.43 -9.82
N VAL A 189 7.25 -21.34 -10.15
CA VAL A 189 6.61 -20.06 -10.53
C VAL A 189 5.73 -20.23 -11.76
N ILE A 190 6.19 -20.99 -12.77
CA ILE A 190 5.43 -21.27 -14.00
C ILE A 190 4.10 -21.97 -13.67
N GLN A 191 4.12 -22.94 -12.76
CA GLN A 191 2.89 -23.61 -12.31
C GLN A 191 1.98 -22.68 -11.53
N ALA A 192 2.54 -21.84 -10.65
CA ALA A 192 1.75 -20.84 -9.92
C ALA A 192 1.06 -19.85 -10.87
N GLU A 193 1.76 -19.38 -11.90
CA GLU A 193 1.23 -18.50 -12.94
C GLU A 193 0.16 -19.17 -13.80
N ALA A 194 0.27 -20.49 -14.03
CA ALA A 194 -0.72 -21.30 -14.72
C ALA A 194 -1.91 -21.74 -13.83
N GLY A 195 -1.94 -21.33 -12.55
CA GLY A 195 -3.00 -21.72 -11.61
C GLY A 195 -2.93 -23.19 -11.16
N ILE A 196 -1.79 -23.85 -11.38
CA ILE A 196 -1.53 -25.24 -10.98
C ILE A 196 -0.91 -25.23 -9.59
N SER A 197 -1.43 -26.07 -8.70
CA SER A 197 -0.89 -26.23 -7.35
C SER A 197 -0.54 -27.68 -7.05
N THR A 198 0.24 -27.88 -5.99
CA THR A 198 0.65 -29.20 -5.47
C THR A 198 0.01 -29.49 -4.12
N ALA A 199 -0.29 -28.45 -3.34
CA ALA A 199 -1.07 -28.54 -2.12
C ALA A 199 -1.85 -27.25 -1.91
N GLY A 200 -2.82 -27.27 -1.01
CA GLY A 200 -3.56 -26.07 -0.68
C GLY A 200 -4.33 -26.17 0.63
N ILE A 201 -4.69 -25.01 1.15
CA ILE A 201 -5.55 -24.82 2.29
C ILE A 201 -6.74 -24.01 1.82
N SER A 202 -7.96 -24.37 2.20
CA SER A 202 -9.13 -23.65 1.74
C SER A 202 -10.28 -23.65 2.72
N TYR A 203 -11.11 -22.63 2.63
CA TYR A 203 -12.45 -22.65 3.20
C TYR A 203 -13.47 -22.91 2.09
N LEU A 204 -14.25 -23.98 2.24
CA LEU A 204 -15.34 -24.36 1.36
C LEU A 204 -16.68 -24.09 2.03
N ASP A 205 -17.54 -23.36 1.36
CA ASP A 205 -18.93 -23.10 1.75
C ASP A 205 -19.87 -23.92 0.87
N THR A 206 -20.34 -25.05 1.36
CA THR A 206 -21.28 -25.91 0.65
C THR A 206 -22.73 -25.51 0.89
N GLY A 207 -22.99 -24.39 1.60
CA GLY A 207 -24.34 -24.00 2.03
C GLY A 207 -24.95 -24.97 3.04
N SER A 208 -24.16 -25.85 3.66
CA SER A 208 -24.61 -26.86 4.61
C SER A 208 -23.65 -26.99 5.79
N SER A 209 -23.96 -27.89 6.73
CA SER A 209 -23.06 -28.25 7.85
C SER A 209 -21.75 -28.89 7.40
N ASN A 210 -21.61 -29.19 6.11
CA ASN A 210 -20.39 -29.70 5.51
C ASN A 210 -19.45 -28.60 4.97
N SER A 211 -19.83 -27.33 5.12
CA SER A 211 -18.91 -26.20 4.90
C SER A 211 -17.76 -26.29 5.89
N GLY A 212 -16.56 -25.79 5.57
CA GLY A 212 -15.46 -25.80 6.52
C GLY A 212 -14.08 -25.64 5.92
N PHE A 213 -13.09 -25.97 6.73
CA PHE A 213 -11.67 -25.83 6.42
C PHE A 213 -11.10 -27.15 5.87
N SER A 214 -10.44 -27.11 4.72
CA SER A 214 -9.89 -28.29 4.06
C SER A 214 -8.40 -28.14 3.75
N LEU A 215 -7.68 -29.25 3.87
CA LEU A 215 -6.29 -29.43 3.48
C LEU A 215 -6.23 -30.36 2.26
N TYR A 216 -5.55 -29.90 1.23
CA TYR A 216 -5.41 -30.60 -0.05
C TYR A 216 -3.96 -30.96 -0.36
N THR A 217 -3.80 -32.06 -1.09
CA THR A 217 -2.55 -32.46 -1.75
C THR A 217 -2.85 -32.91 -3.18
N GLY A 218 -1.86 -32.90 -4.07
CA GLY A 218 -2.07 -33.21 -5.49
C GLY A 218 -2.72 -32.07 -6.27
N GLY A 219 -2.71 -30.87 -5.70
CA GLY A 219 -3.39 -29.67 -6.21
C GLY A 219 -4.54 -29.21 -5.32
N HIS A 220 -5.19 -28.12 -5.72
CA HIS A 220 -6.29 -27.44 -5.07
C HIS A 220 -7.46 -27.35 -6.08
N PRO A 221 -8.73 -27.46 -5.65
CA PRO A 221 -9.90 -27.49 -6.54
C PRO A 221 -10.19 -26.23 -7.40
N SER A 222 -9.22 -25.34 -7.65
CA SER A 222 -9.41 -24.15 -8.48
C SER A 222 -9.12 -24.35 -9.98
N SER A 223 -8.52 -25.47 -10.39
CA SER A 223 -8.17 -25.76 -11.79
C SER A 223 -8.70 -27.14 -12.20
N ILE A 224 -9.01 -27.32 -13.49
CA ILE A 224 -9.42 -28.62 -14.06
C ILE A 224 -8.25 -29.60 -14.23
N GLU A 225 -7.01 -29.11 -14.13
CA GLU A 225 -5.79 -29.93 -14.23
C GLU A 225 -5.30 -30.42 -12.85
N ASP A 226 -5.82 -29.84 -11.76
CA ASP A 226 -5.43 -30.21 -10.41
C ASP A 226 -6.07 -31.54 -10.02
N THR A 227 -5.24 -32.55 -9.75
CA THR A 227 -5.65 -33.85 -9.19
C THR A 227 -5.96 -33.77 -7.69
N SER A 228 -6.54 -32.66 -7.24
CA SER A 228 -6.65 -32.30 -5.82
C SER A 228 -7.37 -33.39 -5.04
N LEU A 229 -6.72 -33.87 -3.99
CA LEU A 229 -7.29 -34.82 -3.04
C LEU A 229 -7.46 -34.12 -1.70
N GLU A 230 -8.70 -34.00 -1.24
CA GLU A 230 -8.99 -33.54 0.11
C GLU A 230 -8.48 -34.58 1.11
N ARG A 231 -7.50 -34.19 1.92
CA ARG A 231 -6.86 -35.09 2.89
C ARG A 231 -7.45 -34.95 4.27
N VAL A 232 -7.70 -33.72 4.69
CA VAL A 232 -8.32 -33.42 5.99
C VAL A 232 -9.36 -32.34 5.79
N LYS A 233 -10.50 -32.53 6.43
CA LYS A 233 -11.57 -31.54 6.48
C LYS A 233 -12.05 -31.34 7.90
N ILE A 234 -12.20 -30.09 8.30
CA ILE A 234 -12.87 -29.69 9.54
C ILE A 234 -14.14 -28.96 9.14
N THR A 235 -15.29 -29.60 9.34
CA THR A 235 -16.58 -29.02 8.98
C THR A 235 -17.01 -27.93 9.97
N SER A 236 -18.03 -27.15 9.62
CA SER A 236 -18.66 -26.14 10.46
C SER A 236 -19.42 -26.74 11.65
N SER A 237 -19.80 -28.03 11.56
CA SER A 237 -20.28 -28.81 12.71
C SER A 237 -19.15 -29.29 13.65
N GLY A 238 -17.88 -29.00 13.31
CA GLY A 238 -16.69 -29.39 14.05
C GLY A 238 -16.36 -30.88 13.94
N ASN A 239 -16.75 -31.52 12.83
CA ASN A 239 -16.33 -32.89 12.53
C ASN A 239 -15.03 -32.86 11.73
N VAL A 240 -14.10 -33.75 12.06
CA VAL A 240 -12.82 -33.92 11.36
C VAL A 240 -12.88 -35.17 10.50
N GLY A 241 -12.81 -34.99 9.18
CA GLY A 241 -12.67 -36.08 8.22
C GLY A 241 -11.21 -36.22 7.79
N ILE A 242 -10.70 -37.45 7.74
CA ILE A 242 -9.41 -37.79 7.12
C ILE A 242 -9.70 -38.72 5.95
N GLY A 243 -9.36 -38.26 4.74
CA GLY A 243 -9.68 -38.93 3.49
C GLY A 243 -11.15 -38.88 3.09
N ILE A 244 -12.04 -38.30 3.91
CA ILE A 244 -13.49 -38.18 3.67
C ILE A 244 -13.96 -36.72 3.64
N SER A 245 -14.82 -36.40 2.67
CA SER A 245 -15.30 -35.03 2.44
C SER A 245 -16.59 -34.63 3.16
N SER A 246 -17.26 -35.60 3.79
CA SER A 246 -18.51 -35.41 4.54
C SER A 246 -18.54 -36.27 5.81
N PRO A 247 -17.70 -35.96 6.82
CA PRO A 247 -17.61 -36.76 8.05
C PRO A 247 -18.91 -36.67 8.88
N VAL A 248 -19.43 -37.83 9.30
CA VAL A 248 -20.67 -37.96 10.11
C VAL A 248 -20.40 -38.10 11.61
N SER A 249 -19.14 -38.26 12.02
CA SER A 249 -18.68 -38.29 13.42
C SER A 249 -17.62 -37.22 13.68
N LYS A 250 -17.31 -36.96 14.96
CA LYS A 250 -16.32 -35.94 15.35
C LYS A 250 -14.93 -36.18 14.78
N VAL A 251 -14.53 -37.44 14.63
CA VAL A 251 -13.36 -37.86 13.88
C VAL A 251 -13.77 -39.07 13.04
N GLN A 252 -13.51 -39.03 11.74
CA GLN A 252 -13.78 -40.13 10.81
C GLN A 252 -12.61 -40.29 9.85
N VAL A 253 -12.10 -41.52 9.72
CA VAL A 253 -11.08 -41.90 8.74
C VAL A 253 -11.75 -42.78 7.69
N GLN A 254 -11.63 -42.43 6.41
CA GLN A 254 -12.30 -43.19 5.33
C GLN A 254 -11.67 -44.56 5.09
N ASP A 255 -10.36 -44.58 5.02
CA ASP A 255 -9.53 -45.72 4.63
C ASP A 255 -8.13 -45.65 5.28
N GLY A 256 -7.37 -46.73 5.13
CA GLY A 256 -6.05 -46.88 5.75
C GLY A 256 -6.12 -47.20 7.25
N ASP A 257 -4.94 -47.32 7.85
CA ASP A 257 -4.79 -47.69 9.26
C ASP A 257 -4.46 -46.47 10.14
N ILE A 258 -4.98 -46.48 11.38
CA ILE A 258 -4.53 -45.56 12.42
C ILE A 258 -3.37 -46.22 13.17
N TYR A 259 -2.14 -45.78 12.88
CA TYR A 259 -0.94 -46.29 13.54
C TYR A 259 -0.60 -45.47 14.79
N ILE A 260 -0.52 -46.14 15.95
CA ILE A 260 -0.12 -45.55 17.23
C ILE A 260 1.21 -46.20 17.63
N GLN A 261 2.30 -45.45 17.55
CA GLN A 261 3.66 -45.97 17.76
C GLN A 261 3.98 -46.31 19.23
N ASP A 262 3.52 -45.48 20.16
CA ASP A 262 3.72 -45.71 21.60
C ASP A 262 2.68 -46.73 22.11
N SER A 263 3.15 -47.91 22.50
CA SER A 263 2.30 -49.01 22.99
C SER A 263 1.56 -48.69 24.29
N SER A 264 1.94 -47.62 25.01
CA SER A 264 1.23 -47.11 26.17
C SER A 264 0.04 -46.20 25.80
N ARG A 265 -0.09 -45.82 24.52
CA ARG A 265 -1.14 -44.95 23.98
C ARG A 265 -2.19 -45.75 23.22
N GLY A 266 -3.35 -45.13 23.02
CA GLY A 266 -4.51 -45.77 22.43
C GLY A 266 -5.73 -44.86 22.47
N ILE A 267 -6.91 -45.43 22.29
CA ILE A 267 -8.17 -44.67 22.33
C ILE A 267 -8.62 -44.57 23.79
N VAL A 268 -8.85 -43.34 24.27
CA VAL A 268 -9.38 -43.09 25.61
C VAL A 268 -10.88 -42.86 25.53
N ILE A 269 -11.66 -43.64 26.28
CA ILE A 269 -13.11 -43.55 26.33
C ILE A 269 -13.53 -43.19 27.75
N ASN A 270 -14.31 -42.12 27.90
CA ASN A 270 -14.89 -41.75 29.18
C ASN A 270 -15.99 -42.75 29.58
N ALA A 271 -15.85 -43.40 30.74
CA ALA A 271 -16.86 -44.29 31.30
C ALA A 271 -17.69 -43.62 32.40
N SER A 272 -17.11 -42.65 33.11
CA SER A 272 -17.80 -41.72 34.02
C SER A 272 -16.90 -40.50 34.20
N GLY A 273 -17.46 -39.34 34.60
CA GLY A 273 -16.77 -38.04 34.53
C GLY A 273 -15.27 -38.03 34.90
N THR A 274 -14.84 -38.78 35.91
CA THR A 274 -13.42 -38.89 36.32
C THR A 274 -12.68 -40.12 35.78
N ASN A 275 -13.40 -41.19 35.41
CA ASN A 275 -12.83 -42.49 35.02
C ASN A 275 -12.94 -42.71 33.52
N CYS A 276 -11.79 -42.91 32.89
CA CYS A 276 -11.66 -43.23 31.49
C CYS A 276 -10.99 -44.60 31.31
N TYR A 277 -11.28 -45.29 30.21
CA TYR A 277 -10.57 -46.50 29.82
C TYR A 277 -9.73 -46.22 28.59
N ARG A 278 -8.43 -46.56 28.65
CA ARG A 278 -7.57 -46.60 27.47
C ARG A 278 -7.59 -47.99 26.86
N ILE A 279 -7.97 -48.07 25.60
CA ILE A 279 -7.89 -49.28 24.79
C ILE A 279 -6.53 -49.31 24.10
N THR A 280 -5.74 -50.34 24.37
CA THR A 280 -4.44 -50.61 23.73
C THR A 280 -4.37 -52.05 23.23
N VAL A 281 -3.30 -52.42 22.54
CA VAL A 281 -2.96 -53.80 22.19
C VAL A 281 -1.70 -54.19 22.96
N ASN A 282 -1.74 -55.33 23.66
CA ASN A 282 -0.59 -55.82 24.42
C ASN A 282 0.42 -56.60 23.53
N ASN A 283 1.56 -57.01 24.09
CA ASN A 283 2.60 -57.75 23.35
C ASN A 283 2.15 -59.11 22.79
N SER A 284 1.00 -59.62 23.22
CA SER A 284 0.40 -60.85 22.70
C SER A 284 -0.68 -60.58 21.64
N GLY A 285 -0.85 -59.33 21.21
CA GLY A 285 -1.85 -58.94 20.22
C GLY A 285 -3.29 -58.85 20.77
N THR A 286 -3.47 -58.92 22.08
CA THR A 286 -4.81 -58.86 22.71
C THR A 286 -5.16 -57.42 23.09
N LEU A 287 -6.43 -57.05 22.91
CA LEU A 287 -6.94 -55.76 23.40
C LEU A 287 -6.86 -55.70 24.93
N ALA A 288 -6.25 -54.64 25.44
CA ALA A 288 -6.20 -54.33 26.87
C ALA A 288 -7.01 -53.05 27.14
N THR A 289 -7.79 -53.07 28.20
CA THR A 289 -8.53 -51.88 28.68
C THR A 289 -7.98 -51.51 30.05
N ASN A 290 -7.36 -50.33 30.14
CA ASN A 290 -6.73 -49.86 31.37
C ASN A 290 -7.52 -48.68 31.91
N LEU A 291 -7.96 -48.76 33.18
CA LEU A 291 -8.56 -47.64 33.88
C LEU A 291 -7.52 -46.54 34.09
N ILE A 292 -7.88 -45.31 33.72
CA ILE A 292 -7.09 -44.10 33.91
C ILE A 292 -7.99 -42.96 34.39
N THR A 293 -7.39 -41.92 34.97
CA THR A 293 -8.07 -40.64 35.13
C THR A 293 -8.28 -40.00 33.76
N CYS A 294 -9.46 -39.42 33.51
CA CYS A 294 -9.71 -38.70 32.27
C CYS A 294 -8.74 -37.50 32.10
N PRO A 295 -8.29 -37.22 30.87
CA PRO A 295 -7.38 -36.11 30.55
C PRO A 295 -8.02 -34.73 30.72
#